data_AF-A0A3D5B3J3-F1
#
_entry.id   AF-A0A3D5B3J3-F1
#
_cell.length_a   1.000
_cell.length_b   1.000
_cell.length_c   1.000
_cell.angle_alpha   90.00
_cell.angle_beta   90.00
_cell.angle_gamma   90.00
#
_symmetry.space_group_name_H-M   'P 1'
#
loop_
_entity.id
_entity.type
_entity.pdbx_description
1 polymer ?
#
loop_
_entity_poly.entity_id
_entity_poly.type
_entity_poly.pdbx_seq_one_letter_code
_entity_poly.pdbx_strand_id
1 'polypeptide(L)'
;MNYPKHMEEKIRIEVAVAYLQHEFKKLFLNLPEEYFEKINREIERWTNSPELSNPRDFWNGFHGISMGFKLKIGLIYLITAENVGWEKVTLDTDKLNFGVENEDTLLVGDKDRSGKIFREFFENNPNLMKERLGRVKTIRDNGVFREDDPIIVVEKMIEKENKLSVYDGNGRLGRFIMEERRQITAYVAKYKTKENNPINYWLPTSILMDNLYYLYGAIKNKDEILIDSYIKILKDMINHSESGKYEFWERALTSKEEYRKVIEERMGQ
;
A
#
# COMPACT_ATOMS: atom_id res chain seq x y z
N MET A 1 -10.30 12.76 -19.87
CA MET A 1 -9.61 11.68 -19.14
C MET A 1 -10.67 10.70 -18.68
N ASN A 2 -10.49 9.40 -18.93
CA ASN A 2 -11.49 8.36 -18.66
C ASN A 2 -11.29 7.69 -17.28
N TYR A 3 -10.42 8.22 -16.42
CA TYR A 3 -10.18 7.68 -15.08
C TYR A 3 -11.00 8.42 -14.02
N PRO A 4 -11.36 7.74 -12.90
CA PRO A 4 -12.05 8.38 -11.79
C PRO A 4 -11.22 9.50 -11.16
N LYS A 5 -11.89 10.61 -10.78
CA LYS A 5 -11.23 11.81 -10.23
C LYS A 5 -10.39 11.55 -9.00
N HIS A 6 -10.80 10.60 -8.15
CA HIS A 6 -10.07 10.31 -6.92
C HIS A 6 -8.66 9.76 -7.18
N MET A 7 -8.37 9.22 -8.38
CA MET A 7 -7.03 8.75 -8.77
C MET A 7 -6.00 9.88 -8.91
N GLU A 8 -6.45 11.13 -8.97
CA GLU A 8 -5.62 12.33 -9.12
C GLU A 8 -5.59 13.17 -7.83
N GLU A 9 -6.21 12.69 -6.74
CA GLU A 9 -6.20 13.39 -5.46
C GLU A 9 -4.75 13.52 -4.93
N LYS A 10 -4.31 14.77 -4.76
CA LYS A 10 -2.93 15.11 -4.37
C LYS A 10 -2.45 14.34 -3.14
N ILE A 11 -3.29 14.19 -2.12
CA ILE A 11 -2.92 13.49 -0.88
C ILE A 11 -2.65 12.00 -1.11
N ARG A 12 -3.35 11.33 -2.04
CA ARG A 12 -3.10 9.91 -2.35
C ARG A 12 -1.77 9.74 -3.06
N ILE A 13 -1.48 10.63 -4.01
CA ILE A 13 -0.19 10.70 -4.69
C ILE A 13 0.91 10.96 -3.65
N GLU A 14 0.71 11.90 -2.72
CA GLU A 14 1.66 12.21 -1.65
C GLU A 14 1.97 10.98 -0.77
N VAL A 15 0.95 10.21 -0.38
CA VAL A 15 1.12 8.95 0.38
C VAL A 15 1.96 7.94 -0.41
N ALA A 16 1.64 7.75 -1.70
CA ALA A 16 2.35 6.82 -2.57
C ALA A 16 3.82 7.25 -2.80
N VAL A 17 4.05 8.54 -3.05
CA VAL A 17 5.39 9.13 -3.20
C VAL A 17 6.20 8.95 -1.93
N ALA A 18 5.66 9.32 -0.76
CA ALA A 18 6.35 9.18 0.52
C ALA A 18 6.69 7.71 0.81
N TYR A 19 5.79 6.78 0.48
CA TYR A 19 6.05 5.36 0.59
C TYR A 19 7.21 4.91 -0.30
N LEU A 20 7.20 5.29 -1.58
CA LEU A 20 8.27 4.94 -2.53
C LEU A 20 9.61 5.49 -2.05
N GLN A 21 9.68 6.79 -1.75
CA GLN A 21 10.90 7.45 -1.26
C GLN A 21 11.48 6.71 -0.04
N HIS A 22 10.64 6.35 0.93
CA HIS A 22 11.06 5.56 2.09
C HIS A 22 11.61 4.17 1.72
N GLU A 23 10.95 3.44 0.81
CA GLU A 23 11.42 2.12 0.41
C GLU A 23 12.70 2.18 -0.43
N PHE A 24 12.89 3.19 -1.30
CA PHE A 24 14.16 3.40 -2.00
C PHE A 24 15.30 3.63 -1.01
N LYS A 25 15.10 4.47 0.02
CA LYS A 25 16.06 4.64 1.13
C LYS A 25 16.34 3.35 1.90
N LYS A 26 15.42 2.38 1.87
CA LYS A 26 15.61 1.06 2.49
C LYS A 26 16.35 0.06 1.62
N LEU A 27 16.12 0.09 0.31
CA LEU A 27 16.73 -0.84 -0.63
C LEU A 27 18.17 -0.46 -0.95
N PHE A 28 18.48 0.83 -1.03
CA PHE A 28 19.78 1.33 -1.51
C PHE A 28 20.63 1.96 -0.41
N LEU A 29 20.89 1.20 0.66
CA LEU A 29 21.54 1.67 1.90
C LEU A 29 22.89 2.38 1.73
N ASN A 30 23.61 2.07 0.66
CA ASN A 30 24.97 2.58 0.42
C ASN A 30 25.01 3.78 -0.53
N LEU A 31 23.86 4.29 -0.98
CA LEU A 31 23.82 5.49 -1.81
C LEU A 31 24.05 6.75 -0.95
N PRO A 32 24.89 7.69 -1.40
CA PRO A 32 25.01 8.99 -0.75
C PRO A 32 23.68 9.78 -0.75
N GLU A 33 23.47 10.61 0.27
CA GLU A 33 22.22 11.39 0.46
C GLU A 33 21.86 12.24 -0.77
N GLU A 34 22.84 12.82 -1.46
CA GLU A 34 22.63 13.60 -2.69
C GLU A 34 21.93 12.81 -3.83
N TYR A 35 22.09 11.48 -3.86
CA TYR A 35 21.39 10.63 -4.82
C TYR A 35 19.94 10.42 -4.39
N PHE A 36 19.66 10.34 -3.09
CA PHE A 36 18.29 10.27 -2.59
C PHE A 36 17.52 11.57 -2.87
N GLU A 37 18.16 12.73 -2.76
CA GLU A 37 17.53 14.00 -3.17
C GLU A 37 17.17 14.01 -4.67
N LYS A 38 18.00 13.40 -5.53
CA LYS A 38 17.69 13.23 -6.96
C LYS A 38 16.55 12.24 -7.16
N ILE A 39 16.61 11.05 -6.55
CA ILE A 39 15.57 10.03 -6.64
C ILE A 39 14.22 10.57 -6.15
N ASN A 40 14.20 11.26 -5.01
CA ASN A 40 12.98 11.82 -4.43
C ASN A 40 12.31 12.83 -5.37
N ARG A 41 13.10 13.73 -5.97
CA ARG A 41 12.61 14.69 -6.98
C ARG A 41 12.08 14.02 -8.23
N GLU A 42 12.71 12.93 -8.67
CA GLU A 42 12.22 12.18 -9.83
C GLU A 42 10.90 11.47 -9.52
N ILE A 43 10.77 10.80 -8.37
CA ILE A 43 9.53 10.14 -7.94
C ILE A 43 8.37 11.15 -7.85
N GLU A 44 8.61 12.34 -7.28
CA GLU A 44 7.61 13.42 -7.19
C GLU A 44 7.11 13.90 -8.56
N ARG A 45 7.96 13.79 -9.59
CA ARG A 45 7.66 14.24 -10.96
C ARG A 45 7.00 13.17 -11.82
N TRP A 46 6.92 11.91 -11.39
CA TRP A 46 6.34 10.83 -12.20
C TRP A 46 4.91 11.14 -12.66
N THR A 47 4.09 11.76 -11.80
CA THR A 47 2.72 12.16 -12.13
C THR A 47 2.61 13.28 -13.17
N ASN A 48 3.72 13.96 -13.47
CA ASN A 48 3.82 15.02 -14.48
C ASN A 48 4.80 14.68 -15.61
N SER A 49 5.34 13.46 -15.63
CA SER A 49 6.28 13.05 -16.67
C SER A 49 5.57 12.96 -18.03
N PRO A 50 6.10 13.58 -19.09
CA PRO A 50 5.55 13.47 -20.44
C PRO A 50 5.74 12.07 -21.05
N GLU A 51 6.65 11.27 -20.50
CA GLU A 51 6.91 9.89 -20.94
C GLU A 51 5.95 8.88 -20.31
N LEU A 52 5.26 9.25 -19.22
CA LEU A 52 4.34 8.38 -18.50
C LEU A 52 2.88 8.70 -18.85
N SER A 53 2.11 7.66 -19.14
CA SER A 53 0.66 7.75 -19.32
C SER A 53 -0.01 7.89 -17.96
N ASN A 54 -0.14 9.12 -17.47
CA ASN A 54 -0.77 9.41 -16.18
C ASN A 54 -2.32 9.31 -16.23
N PRO A 55 -2.98 8.84 -15.16
CA PRO A 55 -2.40 8.34 -13.89
C PRO A 55 -1.93 6.87 -13.94
N ARG A 56 -2.16 6.16 -15.06
CA ARG A 56 -1.93 4.70 -15.19
C ARG A 56 -0.50 4.27 -14.86
N ASP A 57 0.47 4.83 -15.53
CA ASP A 57 1.86 4.36 -15.43
C ASP A 57 2.44 4.68 -14.04
N PHE A 58 1.98 5.75 -13.39
CA PHE A 58 2.29 6.04 -11.99
C PHE A 58 1.75 4.96 -11.05
N TRP A 59 0.46 4.62 -11.12
CA TRP A 59 -0.14 3.62 -10.21
C TRP A 59 0.36 2.21 -10.48
N ASN A 60 0.59 1.84 -11.75
CA ASN A 60 1.24 0.57 -12.10
C ASN A 60 2.71 0.52 -11.63
N GLY A 61 3.45 1.64 -11.73
CA GLY A 61 4.81 1.74 -11.20
C GLY A 61 4.85 1.60 -9.68
N PHE A 62 3.95 2.29 -8.97
CA PHE A 62 3.76 2.15 -7.53
C PHE A 62 3.45 0.70 -7.15
N HIS A 63 2.51 0.05 -7.85
CA HIS A 63 2.18 -1.36 -7.64
C HIS A 63 3.41 -2.24 -7.82
N GLY A 64 4.12 -2.11 -8.94
CA GLY A 64 5.29 -2.93 -9.25
C GLY A 64 6.37 -2.88 -8.16
N ILE A 65 6.66 -1.69 -7.64
CA ILE A 65 7.66 -1.51 -6.57
C ILE A 65 7.14 -2.03 -5.23
N SER A 66 5.92 -1.64 -4.82
CA SER A 66 5.34 -2.03 -3.53
C SER A 66 5.11 -3.55 -3.41
N MET A 67 4.68 -4.19 -4.49
CA MET A 67 4.50 -5.63 -4.54
C MET A 67 5.81 -6.38 -4.68
N GLY A 68 6.63 -6.01 -5.67
CA GLY A 68 7.84 -6.76 -6.01
C GLY A 68 8.82 -6.90 -4.84
N PHE A 69 8.93 -5.87 -3.99
CA PHE A 69 9.88 -5.87 -2.87
C PHE A 69 9.29 -6.23 -1.51
N LYS A 70 8.01 -5.93 -1.26
CA LYS A 70 7.42 -5.99 0.09
C LYS A 70 6.08 -6.73 0.16
N LEU A 71 5.58 -7.27 -0.95
CA LEU A 71 4.32 -7.99 -1.04
C LEU A 71 3.12 -7.20 -0.47
N LYS A 72 3.14 -5.87 -0.59
CA LYS A 72 2.09 -5.00 -0.03
C LYS A 72 0.92 -4.78 -0.99
N ILE A 73 0.25 -5.87 -1.37
CA ILE A 73 -0.83 -5.81 -2.38
C ILE A 73 -1.98 -4.91 -1.95
N GLY A 74 -2.34 -4.95 -0.67
CA GLY A 74 -3.46 -4.18 -0.15
C GLY A 74 -3.19 -2.67 -0.10
N LEU A 75 -1.93 -2.23 -0.17
CA LEU A 75 -1.60 -0.81 -0.01
C LEU A 75 -2.09 0.01 -1.20
N ILE A 76 -1.93 -0.49 -2.42
CA ILE A 76 -2.44 0.23 -3.59
C ILE A 76 -3.95 0.36 -3.55
N TYR A 77 -4.67 -0.70 -3.17
CA TYR A 77 -6.14 -0.68 -3.07
C TYR A 77 -6.60 0.32 -2.02
N LEU A 78 -5.94 0.34 -0.86
CA LEU A 78 -6.24 1.29 0.20
C LEU A 78 -5.96 2.75 -0.21
N ILE A 79 -4.80 3.03 -0.81
CA ILE A 79 -4.41 4.39 -1.23
C ILE A 79 -5.36 4.92 -2.27
N THR A 80 -5.77 4.07 -3.22
CA THR A 80 -6.54 4.51 -4.40
C THR A 80 -8.05 4.39 -4.24
N ALA A 81 -8.57 3.76 -3.19
CA ALA A 81 -10.00 3.59 -3.00
C ALA A 81 -10.76 4.89 -2.78
N GLU A 82 -11.81 5.11 -3.57
CA GLU A 82 -12.69 6.28 -3.52
C GLU A 82 -13.26 6.55 -2.12
N ASN A 83 -13.65 5.49 -1.40
CA ASN A 83 -14.23 5.60 -0.06
C ASN A 83 -13.20 5.75 1.06
N VAL A 84 -11.91 5.92 0.77
CA VAL A 84 -10.89 6.20 1.78
C VAL A 84 -10.55 7.68 1.74
N GLY A 85 -10.75 8.38 2.86
CA GLY A 85 -10.23 9.73 3.09
C GLY A 85 -8.82 9.67 3.66
N TRP A 86 -7.96 10.56 3.21
CA TRP A 86 -6.57 10.66 3.67
C TRP A 86 -6.30 12.03 4.27
N GLU A 87 -5.59 12.04 5.39
CA GLU A 87 -5.06 13.26 6.01
C GLU A 87 -3.63 13.04 6.52
N LYS A 88 -2.81 14.09 6.48
CA LYS A 88 -1.48 14.09 7.07
C LYS A 88 -1.53 14.81 8.41
N VAL A 89 -1.24 14.10 9.50
CA VAL A 89 -1.37 14.62 10.86
C VAL A 89 -0.22 14.15 11.75
N THR A 90 0.06 14.91 12.80
CA THR A 90 0.96 14.47 13.88
C THR A 90 0.12 13.81 14.97
N LEU A 91 0.45 12.56 15.30
CA LEU A 91 -0.28 11.75 16.26
C LEU A 91 0.55 11.49 17.51
N ASP A 92 -0.15 11.36 18.63
CA ASP A 92 0.42 10.82 19.86
C ASP A 92 0.71 9.33 19.67
N THR A 93 1.95 8.91 19.92
CA THR A 93 2.39 7.51 19.81
C THR A 93 1.56 6.57 20.69
N ASP A 94 1.05 7.05 21.82
CA ASP A 94 0.33 6.23 22.79
C ASP A 94 -1.08 5.88 22.30
N LYS A 95 -1.62 6.65 21.34
CA LYS A 95 -2.93 6.42 20.70
C LYS A 95 -2.88 5.45 19.52
N LEU A 96 -1.67 5.09 19.07
CA LEU A 96 -1.47 4.19 17.95
C LEU A 96 -1.45 2.74 18.41
N ASN A 97 -1.83 1.83 17.52
CA ASN A 97 -1.73 0.38 17.71
C ASN A 97 -0.79 -0.20 16.65
N PHE A 98 0.09 -1.11 17.04
CA PHE A 98 0.89 -1.86 16.07
C PHE A 98 -0.04 -2.73 15.22
N GLY A 99 0.06 -2.60 13.89
CA GLY A 99 -0.80 -3.34 12.96
C GLY A 99 -0.28 -4.72 12.57
N VAL A 100 0.93 -5.07 13.00
CA VAL A 100 1.54 -6.39 12.77
C VAL A 100 2.31 -6.84 14.01
N GLU A 101 2.50 -8.15 14.11
CA GLU A 101 3.44 -8.75 15.07
C GLU A 101 4.87 -8.58 14.56
N ASN A 102 5.74 -8.17 15.46
CA ASN A 102 7.19 -8.17 15.32
C ASN A 102 7.84 -8.59 16.65
N GLU A 103 9.16 -8.84 16.60
CA GLU A 103 9.93 -9.29 17.77
C GLU A 103 9.67 -8.45 19.03
N ASP A 104 9.62 -7.13 18.91
CA ASP A 104 9.45 -6.25 20.06
C ASP A 104 8.01 -6.29 20.60
N THR A 105 7.01 -6.33 19.72
CA THR A 105 5.60 -6.45 20.15
C THR A 105 5.31 -7.79 20.82
N LEU A 106 6.01 -8.87 20.44
CA LEU A 106 5.88 -10.18 21.08
C LEU A 106 6.43 -10.19 22.52
N LEU A 107 7.39 -9.32 22.85
CA LEU A 107 7.90 -9.18 24.22
C LEU A 107 6.86 -8.55 25.16
N VAL A 108 6.04 -7.65 24.63
CA VAL A 108 5.00 -6.93 25.37
C VAL A 108 3.77 -7.82 25.60
N GLY A 109 3.50 -8.76 24.69
CA GLY A 109 2.42 -9.75 24.78
C GLY A 109 1.20 -9.40 23.94
N ASP A 110 0.31 -10.38 23.74
CA ASP A 110 -0.72 -10.34 22.69
C ASP A 110 -2.02 -9.61 23.05
N LYS A 111 -2.21 -9.22 24.32
CA LYS A 111 -3.51 -8.72 24.78
C LYS A 111 -3.81 -7.28 24.37
N ASP A 112 -2.79 -6.43 24.24
CA ASP A 112 -2.95 -5.06 23.77
C ASP A 112 -1.66 -4.58 23.08
N ARG A 113 -1.78 -4.25 21.79
CA ARG A 113 -0.68 -3.75 20.95
C ARG A 113 -0.71 -2.23 20.83
N SER A 114 -1.28 -1.54 21.81
CA SER A 114 -1.22 -0.09 21.87
C SER A 114 0.20 0.41 22.14
N GLY A 115 0.55 1.56 21.56
CA GLY A 115 1.81 2.24 21.81
C GLY A 115 1.96 2.63 23.27
N LYS A 116 0.85 2.85 23.98
CA LYS A 116 0.81 3.07 25.42
C LYS A 116 1.38 1.88 26.20
N ILE A 117 0.85 0.67 25.99
CA ILE A 117 1.33 -0.53 26.68
C ILE A 117 2.79 -0.82 26.30
N PHE A 118 3.14 -0.62 25.03
CA PHE A 118 4.52 -0.76 24.56
C PHE A 118 5.47 0.19 25.30
N ARG A 119 5.06 1.45 25.49
CA ARG A 119 5.83 2.44 26.26
C ARG A 119 5.98 2.03 27.71
N GLU A 120 4.87 1.72 28.38
CA GLU A 120 4.86 1.29 29.79
C GLU A 120 5.76 0.08 30.01
N PHE A 121 5.78 -0.88 29.06
CA PHE A 121 6.66 -2.03 29.12
C PHE A 121 8.14 -1.63 29.11
N PHE A 122 8.57 -0.76 28.19
CA PHE A 122 9.98 -0.37 28.09
C PHE A 122 10.42 0.61 29.20
N GLU A 123 9.51 1.45 29.70
CA GLU A 123 9.75 2.28 30.90
C GLU A 123 10.03 1.40 32.13
N ASN A 124 9.35 0.25 32.26
CA ASN A 124 9.60 -0.73 33.32
C ASN A 124 10.81 -1.64 33.05
N ASN A 125 11.37 -1.64 31.83
CA ASN A 125 12.48 -2.49 31.42
C ASN A 125 13.61 -1.67 30.73
N PRO A 126 14.21 -0.70 31.41
CA PRO A 126 15.12 0.29 30.79
C PRO A 126 16.39 -0.33 30.19
N ASN A 127 16.91 -1.42 30.78
CA ASN A 127 18.07 -2.12 30.23
C ASN A 127 17.74 -2.80 28.89
N LEU A 128 16.56 -3.42 28.80
CA LEU A 128 16.07 -4.04 27.57
C LEU A 128 15.79 -2.99 26.50
N MET A 129 15.19 -1.86 26.88
CA MET A 129 14.98 -0.70 25.99
C MET A 129 16.31 -0.24 25.38
N LYS A 130 17.36 -0.06 26.20
CA LYS A 130 18.69 0.35 25.74
C LYS A 130 19.32 -0.68 24.79
N GLU A 131 19.20 -1.97 25.10
CA GLU A 131 19.68 -3.05 24.25
C GLU A 131 18.99 -3.04 22.88
N ARG A 132 17.65 -2.97 22.87
CA ARG A 132 16.83 -2.98 21.66
C ARG A 132 17.08 -1.74 20.80
N LEU A 133 17.11 -0.56 21.42
CA LEU A 133 17.44 0.68 20.73
C LEU A 133 18.85 0.63 20.13
N GLY A 134 19.82 0.03 20.83
CA GLY A 134 21.17 -0.22 20.33
C GLY A 134 21.16 -1.04 19.05
N ARG A 135 20.45 -2.18 19.03
CA ARG A 135 20.32 -3.03 17.83
C ARG A 135 19.65 -2.30 16.67
N VAL A 136 18.56 -1.59 16.95
CA VAL A 136 17.83 -0.82 15.92
C VAL A 136 18.74 0.24 15.31
N LYS A 137 19.54 0.93 16.12
CA LYS A 137 20.54 1.90 15.63
C LYS A 137 21.59 1.20 14.78
N THR A 138 22.23 0.13 15.25
CA THR A 138 23.27 -0.59 14.49
C THR A 138 22.79 -1.09 13.13
N ILE A 139 21.56 -1.62 13.04
CA ILE A 139 21.01 -2.13 11.76
C ILE A 139 20.68 -0.98 10.79
N ARG A 140 20.45 0.23 11.30
CA ARG A 140 19.89 1.36 10.54
C ARG A 140 20.84 2.55 10.39
N ASP A 141 22.01 2.53 11.05
CA ASP A 141 23.01 3.60 11.03
C ASP A 141 23.93 3.46 9.80
N ASN A 142 23.34 3.71 8.63
CA ASN A 142 24.05 3.72 7.34
C ASN A 142 24.18 5.14 6.78
N GLY A 143 24.04 6.17 7.61
CA GLY A 143 24.15 7.58 7.21
C GLY A 143 22.96 8.17 6.45
N VAL A 144 21.90 7.39 6.16
CA VAL A 144 20.68 7.86 5.48
C VAL A 144 19.54 7.99 6.47
N PHE A 145 19.04 9.21 6.69
CA PHE A 145 17.98 9.47 7.65
C PHE A 145 16.59 9.20 7.04
N ARG A 146 15.88 8.22 7.60
CA ARG A 146 14.57 7.73 7.10
C ARG A 146 13.55 7.45 8.19
N GLU A 147 13.86 7.88 9.39
CA GLU A 147 13.18 7.41 10.61
C GLU A 147 12.07 8.38 11.01
N ASP A 148 12.21 9.65 10.60
CA ASP A 148 11.17 10.68 10.68
C ASP A 148 10.25 10.70 9.44
N ASP A 149 10.47 9.80 8.46
CA ASP A 149 9.54 9.64 7.34
C ASP A 149 8.13 9.32 7.91
N PRO A 150 7.03 9.86 7.34
CA PRO A 150 5.69 9.61 7.84
C PRO A 150 5.29 8.13 7.82
N ILE A 151 4.62 7.66 8.87
CA ILE A 151 4.03 6.31 8.91
C ILE A 151 2.66 6.29 8.21
N ILE A 152 2.16 5.11 7.86
CA ILE A 152 0.81 4.93 7.30
C ILE A 152 -0.07 4.28 8.36
N VAL A 153 -1.17 4.93 8.70
CA VAL A 153 -2.12 4.52 9.74
C VAL A 153 -3.49 4.33 9.10
N VAL A 154 -4.22 3.31 9.53
CA VAL A 154 -5.60 3.05 9.13
C VAL A 154 -6.48 3.00 10.37
N GLU A 155 -7.58 3.72 10.34
CA GLU A 155 -8.64 3.57 11.34
C GLU A 155 -9.37 2.24 11.09
N LYS A 156 -9.33 1.34 12.08
CA LYS A 156 -9.96 0.02 12.01
C LYS A 156 -10.82 -0.22 13.25
N MET A 157 -11.93 -0.92 13.07
CA MET A 157 -12.71 -1.43 14.19
C MET A 157 -12.00 -2.65 14.79
N ILE A 158 -11.50 -2.50 16.02
CA ILE A 158 -10.84 -3.56 16.80
C ILE A 158 -11.62 -3.66 18.11
N GLU A 159 -12.15 -4.85 18.43
CA GLU A 159 -12.92 -5.09 19.67
C GLU A 159 -14.12 -4.13 19.86
N LYS A 160 -14.78 -3.75 18.76
CA LYS A 160 -15.91 -2.79 18.72
C LYS A 160 -15.52 -1.32 18.97
N GLU A 161 -14.23 -1.00 18.98
CA GLU A 161 -13.73 0.38 19.06
C GLU A 161 -12.96 0.76 17.80
N ASN A 162 -13.07 2.01 17.37
CA ASN A 162 -12.21 2.53 16.29
C ASN A 162 -10.81 2.78 16.85
N LYS A 163 -9.84 2.00 16.41
CA LYS A 163 -8.43 2.11 16.79
C LYS A 163 -7.60 2.55 15.59
N LEU A 164 -6.62 3.42 15.82
CA LEU A 164 -5.64 3.84 14.83
C LEU A 164 -4.53 2.80 14.75
N SER A 165 -4.55 1.97 13.69
CA SER A 165 -3.62 0.86 13.52
C SER A 165 -2.55 1.19 12.47
N VAL A 166 -1.28 0.98 12.79
CA VAL A 166 -0.15 1.23 11.88
C VAL A 166 -0.11 0.18 10.79
N TYR A 167 -0.46 0.60 9.57
CA TYR A 167 -0.43 -0.22 8.36
C TYR A 167 0.99 -0.34 7.79
N ASP A 168 1.76 0.76 7.79
CA ASP A 168 3.18 0.76 7.48
C ASP A 168 3.96 1.65 8.46
N GLY A 169 5.18 1.22 8.81
CA GLY A 169 6.03 1.96 9.74
C GLY A 169 6.00 1.48 11.19
N ASN A 170 5.57 0.23 11.44
CA ASN A 170 5.59 -0.37 12.79
C ASN A 170 6.97 -0.27 13.45
N GLY A 171 8.05 -0.54 12.72
CA GLY A 171 9.42 -0.39 13.22
C GLY A 171 9.88 1.06 13.44
N ARG A 172 9.19 2.06 12.87
CA ARG A 172 9.40 3.49 13.15
C ARG A 172 8.65 3.89 14.42
N LEU A 173 7.40 3.44 14.59
CA LEU A 173 6.63 3.63 15.83
C LEU A 173 7.38 3.06 17.05
N GLY A 174 7.81 1.80 16.99
CA GLY A 174 8.53 1.16 18.10
C GLY A 174 9.80 1.90 18.48
N ARG A 175 10.56 2.37 17.47
CA ARG A 175 11.74 3.21 17.70
C ARG A 175 11.37 4.54 18.36
N PHE A 176 10.37 5.25 17.86
CA PHE A 176 9.93 6.53 18.44
C PHE A 176 9.57 6.38 19.92
N ILE A 177 8.86 5.31 20.27
CA ILE A 177 8.53 5.01 21.66
C ILE A 177 9.79 4.74 22.50
N MET A 178 10.72 3.91 21.99
CA MET A 178 12.01 3.62 22.63
C MET A 178 12.99 4.81 22.67
N GLU A 179 12.78 5.84 21.85
CA GLU A 179 13.50 7.13 21.91
C GLU A 179 12.74 8.15 22.78
N GLU A 180 11.70 7.71 23.50
CA GLU A 180 10.87 8.55 24.37
C GLU A 180 10.14 9.69 23.63
N ARG A 181 10.05 9.60 22.30
CA ARG A 181 9.27 10.56 21.49
C ARG A 181 7.79 10.29 21.66
N ARG A 182 7.00 11.35 21.88
CA ARG A 182 5.55 11.28 22.08
C ARG A 182 4.75 11.50 20.80
N GLN A 183 5.38 12.03 19.76
CA GLN A 183 4.69 12.46 18.55
C GLN A 183 5.35 11.88 17.31
N ILE A 184 4.53 11.44 16.35
CA ILE A 184 4.97 10.92 15.07
C ILE A 184 4.05 11.42 13.94
N THR A 185 4.64 11.83 12.82
CA THR A 185 3.86 12.23 11.64
C THR A 185 3.33 11.00 10.92
N ALA A 186 2.05 11.03 10.55
CA ALA A 186 1.35 9.93 9.92
C ALA A 186 0.45 10.42 8.78
N TYR A 187 0.32 9.59 7.75
CA TYR A 187 -0.84 9.61 6.86
C TYR A 187 -1.91 8.69 7.44
N VAL A 188 -3.10 9.24 7.69
CA VAL A 188 -4.22 8.52 8.30
C VAL A 188 -5.29 8.27 7.24
N ALA A 189 -5.57 7.00 6.99
CA ALA A 189 -6.68 6.53 6.17
C ALA A 189 -7.91 6.30 7.03
N LYS A 190 -9.03 6.90 6.63
CA LYS A 190 -10.35 6.73 7.25
C LYS A 190 -11.37 6.32 6.21
N TYR A 191 -12.11 5.24 6.46
CA TYR A 191 -13.21 4.86 5.59
C TYR A 191 -14.37 5.85 5.74
N LYS A 192 -14.89 6.29 4.60
CA LYS A 192 -16.09 7.15 4.51
C LYS A 192 -17.38 6.33 4.55
N THR A 193 -17.29 5.00 4.44
CA THR A 193 -18.43 4.07 4.46
C THR A 193 -18.30 3.08 5.62
N LYS A 194 -19.40 2.40 5.97
CA LYS A 194 -19.46 1.51 7.14
C LYS A 194 -18.79 0.16 6.91
N GLU A 195 -18.68 -0.27 5.67
CA GLU A 195 -18.19 -1.60 5.31
C GLU A 195 -16.68 -1.77 5.52
N ASN A 196 -15.94 -0.69 5.82
CA ASN A 196 -14.49 -0.68 6.09
C ASN A 196 -13.65 -1.43 5.04
N ASN A 197 -14.12 -1.47 3.80
CA ASN A 197 -13.47 -2.15 2.68
C ASN A 197 -13.21 -1.17 1.52
N PRO A 198 -12.06 -1.26 0.84
CA PRO A 198 -11.76 -0.46 -0.34
C PRO A 198 -12.82 -0.66 -1.44
N ILE A 199 -13.36 0.44 -1.98
CA ILE A 199 -14.23 0.41 -3.17
C ILE A 199 -13.65 1.34 -4.25
N ASN A 200 -13.91 1.01 -5.52
CA ASN A 200 -13.49 1.78 -6.67
C ASN A 200 -12.02 2.23 -6.54
N TYR A 201 -11.11 1.26 -6.59
CA TYR A 201 -9.68 1.46 -6.41
C TYR A 201 -8.93 1.12 -7.71
N TRP A 202 -7.63 1.44 -7.76
CA TRP A 202 -6.78 1.09 -8.90
C TRP A 202 -6.56 -0.42 -8.94
N LEU A 203 -6.95 -1.03 -10.06
CA LEU A 203 -6.67 -2.42 -10.35
C LEU A 203 -5.44 -2.50 -11.27
N PRO A 204 -4.29 -3.01 -10.80
CA PRO A 204 -3.08 -3.10 -11.62
C PRO A 204 -3.33 -3.87 -12.91
N THR A 205 -2.91 -3.28 -14.04
CA THR A 205 -3.13 -3.87 -15.37
C THR A 205 -2.46 -5.24 -15.49
N SER A 206 -1.34 -5.48 -14.79
CA SER A 206 -0.67 -6.79 -14.77
C SER A 206 -1.57 -7.91 -14.23
N ILE A 207 -2.35 -7.66 -13.18
CA ILE A 207 -3.25 -8.67 -12.59
C ILE A 207 -4.37 -9.03 -13.57
N LEU A 208 -4.88 -8.04 -14.32
CA LEU A 208 -5.84 -8.28 -15.41
C LEU A 208 -5.21 -9.14 -16.51
N MET A 209 -3.99 -8.82 -16.93
CA MET A 209 -3.27 -9.53 -17.98
C MET A 209 -2.97 -10.98 -17.59
N ASP A 210 -2.58 -11.25 -16.34
CA ASP A 210 -2.33 -12.60 -15.84
C ASP A 210 -3.60 -13.47 -15.91
N ASN A 211 -4.74 -12.95 -15.46
CA ASN A 211 -6.02 -13.66 -15.55
C ASN A 211 -6.44 -13.89 -17.00
N LEU A 212 -6.27 -12.89 -17.87
CA LEU A 212 -6.53 -13.01 -19.30
C LEU A 212 -5.64 -14.06 -19.96
N TYR A 213 -4.36 -14.14 -19.61
CA TYR A 213 -3.44 -15.15 -20.14
C TYR A 213 -3.95 -16.57 -19.89
N TYR A 214 -4.37 -16.88 -18.66
CA TYR A 214 -4.92 -18.19 -18.34
C TYR A 214 -6.27 -18.44 -19.02
N LEU A 215 -7.13 -17.42 -19.11
CA LEU A 215 -8.40 -17.51 -19.83
C LEU A 215 -8.18 -17.81 -21.32
N TYR A 216 -7.22 -17.17 -21.98
CA TYR A 216 -6.88 -17.48 -23.38
C TYR A 216 -6.43 -18.93 -23.55
N GLY A 217 -5.68 -19.46 -22.58
CA GLY A 217 -5.32 -20.87 -22.53
C GLY A 217 -6.54 -21.79 -22.41
N ALA A 218 -7.48 -21.45 -21.52
CA ALA A 218 -8.72 -22.21 -21.34
C ALA A 218 -9.59 -22.20 -22.61
N ILE A 219 -9.75 -21.04 -23.26
CA ILE A 219 -10.47 -20.92 -24.54
C ILE A 219 -9.83 -21.79 -25.61
N LYS A 220 -8.51 -21.74 -25.75
CA LYS A 220 -7.77 -22.55 -26.74
C LYS A 220 -7.99 -24.06 -26.51
N ASN A 221 -8.05 -24.48 -25.25
CA ASN A 221 -8.25 -25.87 -24.87
C ASN A 221 -9.74 -26.28 -24.79
N LYS A 222 -10.67 -25.34 -25.01
CA LYS A 222 -12.12 -25.53 -24.88
C LYS A 222 -12.52 -26.04 -23.48
N ASP A 223 -11.83 -25.55 -22.45
CA ASP A 223 -12.12 -25.89 -21.06
C ASP A 223 -13.18 -24.94 -20.49
N GLU A 224 -14.44 -25.31 -20.68
CA GLU A 224 -15.61 -24.50 -20.29
C GLU A 224 -15.64 -24.16 -18.80
N ILE A 225 -15.18 -25.07 -17.95
CA ILE A 225 -15.18 -24.87 -16.49
C ILE A 225 -14.18 -23.78 -16.11
N LEU A 226 -12.97 -23.84 -16.68
CA LEU A 226 -11.97 -22.81 -16.46
C LEU A 226 -12.37 -21.47 -17.07
N ILE A 227 -12.99 -21.47 -18.27
CA ILE A 227 -13.51 -20.25 -18.90
C ILE A 227 -14.49 -19.55 -17.96
N ASP A 228 -15.51 -20.25 -17.47
CA ASP A 228 -16.51 -19.67 -16.57
C ASP A 228 -15.90 -19.18 -15.26
N SER A 229 -14.92 -19.92 -14.73
CA SER A 229 -14.22 -19.55 -13.50
C SER A 229 -13.45 -18.23 -13.67
N TYR A 230 -12.66 -18.10 -14.73
CA TYR A 230 -11.90 -16.87 -14.99
C TYR A 230 -12.78 -15.70 -15.39
N ILE A 231 -13.86 -15.93 -16.16
CA ILE A 231 -14.85 -14.89 -16.46
C ILE A 231 -15.49 -14.36 -15.17
N LYS A 232 -15.87 -15.25 -14.24
CA LYS A 232 -16.45 -14.84 -12.96
C LYS A 232 -15.47 -13.97 -12.15
N ILE A 233 -14.20 -14.38 -12.09
CA ILE A 233 -13.14 -13.61 -11.40
C ILE A 233 -12.97 -12.24 -12.05
N LEU A 234 -12.84 -12.17 -13.38
CA LEU A 234 -12.66 -10.92 -14.11
C LEU A 234 -13.86 -9.98 -13.94
N LYS A 235 -15.09 -10.50 -13.99
CA LYS A 235 -16.30 -9.72 -13.69
C LYS A 235 -16.24 -9.11 -12.30
N ASP A 236 -15.92 -9.91 -11.30
CA ASP A 236 -15.80 -9.45 -9.92
C ASP A 236 -14.75 -8.36 -9.77
N MET A 237 -13.56 -8.56 -10.36
CA MET A 237 -12.47 -7.58 -10.33
C MET A 237 -12.87 -6.23 -10.96
N ILE A 238 -13.43 -6.23 -12.18
CA ILE A 238 -13.73 -4.97 -12.88
C ILE A 238 -14.99 -4.28 -12.37
N ASN A 239 -15.93 -5.00 -11.74
CA ASN A 239 -17.13 -4.40 -11.15
C ASN A 239 -16.80 -3.53 -9.93
N HIS A 240 -15.67 -3.78 -9.26
CA HIS A 240 -15.21 -3.02 -8.10
C HIS A 240 -14.20 -1.92 -8.47
N SER A 241 -13.91 -1.71 -9.75
CA SER A 241 -12.90 -0.75 -10.22
C SER A 241 -13.26 -0.15 -11.58
N GLU A 242 -13.71 1.11 -11.59
CA GLU A 242 -13.99 1.82 -12.85
C GLU A 242 -12.72 1.97 -13.70
N SER A 243 -11.58 2.25 -13.05
CA SER A 243 -10.27 2.27 -13.73
C SER A 243 -9.89 0.89 -14.29
N GLY A 244 -10.10 -0.18 -13.54
CA GLY A 244 -9.86 -1.56 -13.97
C GLY A 244 -10.76 -1.98 -15.13
N LYS A 245 -12.02 -1.54 -15.14
CA LYS A 245 -12.93 -1.74 -16.28
C LYS A 245 -12.40 -1.06 -17.54
N TYR A 246 -11.98 0.20 -17.44
CA TYR A 246 -11.36 0.91 -18.58
C TYR A 246 -10.09 0.19 -19.07
N GLU A 247 -9.16 -0.13 -18.17
CA GLU A 247 -7.92 -0.84 -18.50
C GLU A 247 -8.17 -2.21 -19.14
N PHE A 248 -9.18 -2.94 -18.65
CA PHE A 248 -9.55 -4.24 -19.20
C PHE A 248 -9.98 -4.14 -20.67
N TRP A 249 -10.98 -3.30 -20.96
CA TRP A 249 -11.60 -3.25 -22.30
C TRP A 249 -10.72 -2.56 -23.35
N GLU A 250 -10.01 -1.50 -22.95
CA GLU A 250 -9.31 -0.61 -23.89
C GLU A 250 -7.84 -0.99 -24.07
N ARG A 251 -7.25 -1.75 -23.14
CA ARG A 251 -5.81 -2.02 -23.13
C ARG A 251 -5.45 -3.49 -23.00
N ALA A 252 -6.02 -4.20 -22.01
CA ALA A 252 -5.59 -5.54 -21.67
C ALA A 252 -6.22 -6.62 -22.56
N LEU A 253 -7.49 -6.48 -22.93
CA LEU A 253 -8.19 -7.44 -23.77
C LEU A 253 -7.60 -7.45 -25.19
N THR A 254 -7.25 -8.64 -25.65
CA THR A 254 -6.65 -8.85 -26.98
C THR A 254 -7.58 -8.37 -28.12
N SER A 255 -6.96 -7.97 -29.23
CA SER A 255 -7.69 -7.67 -30.48
C SER A 255 -8.03 -8.92 -31.30
N LYS A 256 -7.51 -10.10 -30.91
CA LYS A 256 -7.78 -11.37 -31.60
C LYS A 256 -9.23 -11.79 -31.41
N GLU A 257 -9.97 -11.83 -32.51
CA GLU A 257 -11.41 -12.07 -32.55
C GLU A 257 -11.84 -13.39 -31.90
N GLU A 258 -11.05 -14.45 -32.07
CA GLU A 258 -11.32 -15.79 -31.51
C GLU A 258 -11.44 -15.82 -29.97
N TYR A 259 -10.67 -14.98 -29.29
CA TYR A 259 -10.74 -14.84 -27.82
C TYR A 259 -11.71 -13.74 -27.43
N ARG A 260 -11.67 -12.62 -28.16
CA ARG A 260 -12.41 -11.41 -27.82
C ARG A 260 -13.92 -11.65 -27.83
N LYS A 261 -14.45 -12.32 -28.86
CA LYS A 261 -15.89 -12.62 -28.96
C LYS A 261 -16.39 -13.46 -27.79
N VAL A 262 -15.68 -14.54 -27.45
CA VAL A 262 -16.05 -15.42 -26.32
C VAL A 262 -16.09 -14.64 -25.02
N ILE A 263 -15.11 -13.75 -24.81
CA ILE A 263 -15.04 -12.94 -23.60
C ILE A 263 -16.15 -11.89 -23.59
N GLU A 264 -16.35 -11.13 -24.68
CA GLU A 264 -17.43 -10.12 -24.79
C GLU A 264 -18.81 -10.73 -24.52
N GLU A 265 -19.15 -11.83 -25.20
CA GLU A 265 -20.41 -12.55 -25.03
C GLU A 265 -20.62 -12.98 -23.57
N ARG A 266 -19.60 -13.59 -22.94
CA ARG A 266 -19.72 -14.05 -21.54
C ARG A 266 -19.69 -12.91 -20.54
N MET A 267 -19.07 -11.79 -20.87
CA MET A 267 -19.07 -10.58 -20.04
C MET A 267 -20.39 -9.80 -20.17
N GLY A 268 -21.21 -10.09 -21.19
CA GLY A 268 -22.50 -9.46 -21.43
C GLY A 268 -22.41 -8.14 -22.19
N GLN A 269 -21.43 -8.03 -23.10
CA GLN A 269 -21.24 -6.91 -24.04
C GLN A 269 -21.72 -7.29 -25.44
#